data_AF-A0A9P1ABV1-F1
#
_entry.id   AF-A0A9P1ABV1-F1
#
_cell.length_a   1.000
_cell.length_b   1.000
_cell.length_c   1.000
_cell.angle_alpha   90.00
_cell.angle_beta   90.00
_cell.angle_gamma   90.00
#
_symmetry.space_group_name_H-M   'P 1'
#
loop_
_entity.id
_entity.type
_entity.pdbx_description
1 polymer ?
#
loop_
_entity_poly.entity_id
_entity_poly.type
_entity_poly.pdbx_seq_one_letter_code
_entity_poly.pdbx_strand_id
1 'polypeptide(L)'
;MKWLLVVLLFAGAVIAMRKQGVAVKGVLKCGTAFANNTKVRIVDIDTGPDPDDTLDEKRTGEDGAFSLTGSTHELTSIDPVLYIWHECRDEQTPCSRKIKLLIPKKYIHGGTPTAEQWVDIGVLNLEGSFENEGRECIKD
;
A
#
# COMPACT_ATOMS: atom_id res chain seq x y z
N MET A 1 -38.49 -23.84 3.86
CA MET A 1 -38.28 -22.82 2.79
C MET A 1 -37.60 -21.54 3.28
N LYS A 2 -38.11 -20.82 4.29
CA LYS A 2 -37.48 -19.59 4.81
C LYS A 2 -36.02 -19.76 5.28
N TRP A 3 -35.73 -20.83 6.02
CA TRP A 3 -34.37 -21.17 6.47
C TRP A 3 -33.43 -21.57 5.33
N LEU A 4 -33.94 -22.23 4.30
CA LEU A 4 -33.16 -22.55 3.09
C LEU A 4 -32.77 -21.28 2.33
N LEU A 5 -33.67 -20.32 2.22
CA LEU A 5 -33.40 -19.03 1.57
C LEU A 5 -32.37 -18.21 2.35
N VAL A 6 -32.42 -18.24 3.68
CA VAL A 6 -31.41 -17.59 4.54
C VAL A 6 -30.04 -18.27 4.38
N VAL A 7 -29.98 -19.60 4.42
CA VAL A 7 -28.72 -20.35 4.22
C VAL A 7 -28.13 -20.11 2.83
N LEU A 8 -28.97 -20.05 1.78
CA LEU A 8 -28.53 -19.74 0.42
C LEU A 8 -28.02 -18.30 0.26
N LEU A 9 -28.66 -17.32 0.93
CA LEU A 9 -28.20 -15.92 0.95
C LEU A 9 -26.84 -15.77 1.63
N PHE A 10 -26.65 -16.42 2.80
CA PHE A 10 -25.36 -16.39 3.51
C PHE A 10 -24.27 -17.15 2.74
N ALA A 11 -24.59 -18.29 2.13
CA ALA A 11 -23.62 -19.03 1.30
C ALA A 11 -23.18 -18.22 0.07
N GLY A 12 -24.11 -17.49 -0.58
CA GLY A 12 -23.79 -16.63 -1.72
C GLY A 12 -22.86 -15.46 -1.38
N ALA A 13 -23.02 -14.87 -0.19
CA ALA A 13 -22.18 -13.76 0.28
C ALA A 13 -20.71 -14.18 0.49
N VAL A 14 -20.47 -15.38 1.02
CA VAL A 14 -19.11 -15.91 1.23
C VAL A 14 -18.36 -16.15 -0.09
N ILE A 15 -19.08 -16.52 -1.15
CA ILE A 15 -18.50 -16.75 -2.49
C ILE A 15 -18.18 -15.43 -3.21
N ALA A 16 -18.83 -14.33 -2.82
CA ALA A 16 -18.70 -13.02 -3.48
C ALA A 16 -17.43 -12.24 -3.09
N MET A 17 -16.76 -12.61 -1.99
CA MET A 17 -15.53 -11.95 -1.52
C MET A 17 -14.35 -12.34 -2.41
N ARG A 18 -13.87 -11.38 -3.21
CA ARG A 18 -12.80 -11.60 -4.17
C ARG A 18 -11.46 -11.26 -3.54
N LYS A 19 -10.50 -12.18 -3.65
CA LYS A 19 -9.12 -11.87 -3.30
C LYS A 19 -8.59 -10.82 -4.26
N GLN A 20 -8.10 -9.72 -3.72
CA GLN A 20 -7.59 -8.58 -4.48
C GLN A 20 -6.33 -8.05 -3.80
N GLY A 21 -5.36 -7.59 -4.57
CA GLY A 21 -4.10 -7.11 -4.03
C GLY A 21 -3.32 -6.26 -5.03
N VAL A 22 -2.23 -5.66 -4.55
CA VAL A 22 -1.28 -4.90 -5.37
C VAL A 22 0.15 -5.27 -5.03
N ALA A 23 1.03 -5.08 -6.01
CA ALA A 23 2.46 -5.29 -5.87
C ALA A 23 3.23 -4.05 -6.35
N VAL A 24 4.11 -3.52 -5.51
CA VAL A 24 4.85 -2.29 -5.78
C VAL A 24 6.31 -2.46 -5.41
N LYS A 25 7.20 -1.95 -6.26
CA LYS A 25 8.64 -1.95 -6.00
C LYS A 25 9.29 -0.64 -6.46
N GLY A 26 10.48 -0.37 -5.95
CA GLY A 26 11.28 0.77 -6.34
C GLY A 26 12.53 0.93 -5.48
N VAL A 27 13.23 2.04 -5.67
CA VAL A 27 14.42 2.42 -4.91
C VAL A 27 14.23 3.84 -4.38
N LEU A 28 14.45 4.04 -3.08
CA LEU A 28 14.37 5.35 -2.44
C LEU A 28 15.77 5.92 -2.20
N LYS A 29 15.92 7.22 -2.46
CA LYS A 29 17.16 7.98 -2.21
C LYS A 29 16.90 9.20 -1.34
N CYS A 30 17.94 9.64 -0.64
CA CYS A 30 17.98 10.93 0.03
C CYS A 30 19.20 11.71 -0.50
N GLY A 31 18.96 12.61 -1.45
CA GLY A 31 20.03 13.27 -2.19
C GLY A 31 20.84 12.24 -3.00
N THR A 32 22.14 12.13 -2.72
CA THR A 32 23.02 11.18 -3.41
C THR A 32 23.02 9.79 -2.78
N ALA A 33 22.63 9.67 -1.50
CA ALA A 33 22.63 8.43 -0.74
C ALA A 33 21.35 7.61 -0.95
N PHE A 34 21.42 6.31 -0.68
CA PHE A 34 20.22 5.47 -0.59
C PHE A 34 19.47 5.78 0.72
N ALA A 35 18.15 5.83 0.64
CA ALA A 35 17.31 5.99 1.82
C ALA A 35 17.04 4.60 2.39
N ASN A 36 17.94 4.15 3.27
CA ASN A 36 17.80 2.87 3.96
C ASN A 36 16.79 2.96 5.11
N ASN A 37 16.27 1.81 5.54
CA ASN A 37 15.38 1.69 6.69
C ASN A 37 14.12 2.58 6.62
N THR A 38 13.72 3.02 5.43
CA THR A 38 12.58 3.91 5.19
C THR A 38 11.31 3.07 5.14
N LYS A 39 10.27 3.48 5.89
CA LYS A 39 9.04 2.70 6.02
C LYS A 39 8.17 2.88 4.77
N VAL A 40 7.71 1.76 4.21
CA VAL A 40 6.81 1.71 3.06
C VAL A 40 5.65 0.77 3.35
N ARG A 41 4.43 1.17 2.99
CA ARG A 41 3.22 0.38 3.24
C ARG A 41 2.25 0.52 2.09
N ILE A 42 1.70 -0.59 1.63
CA ILE A 42 0.52 -0.58 0.76
C ILE A 42 -0.74 -0.75 1.59
N VAL A 43 -1.73 0.09 1.34
CA VAL A 43 -2.98 0.16 2.10
C VAL A 43 -4.13 0.22 1.11
N ASP A 44 -5.19 -0.52 1.40
CA ASP A 44 -6.50 -0.30 0.80
C ASP A 44 -7.23 0.79 1.60
N ILE A 45 -7.66 1.86 0.93
CA ILE A 45 -8.37 2.95 1.61
C ILE A 45 -9.86 2.80 1.34
N ASP A 46 -10.62 2.52 2.39
CA ASP A 46 -12.04 2.27 2.25
C ASP A 46 -12.86 3.55 2.41
N THR A 47 -13.71 3.83 1.43
CA THR A 47 -14.76 4.84 1.57
C THR A 47 -16.03 4.17 2.08
N GLY A 48 -16.06 3.77 3.35
CA GLY A 48 -17.19 3.01 3.91
C GLY A 48 -17.11 2.72 5.41
N PRO A 49 -17.90 1.75 5.92
CA PRO A 49 -17.79 1.27 7.30
C PRO A 49 -16.58 0.35 7.54
N ASP A 50 -15.85 -0.01 6.49
CA ASP A 50 -14.62 -0.81 6.58
C ASP A 50 -13.44 0.06 7.04
N PRO A 51 -12.62 -0.40 8.01
CA PRO A 51 -11.37 0.27 8.33
C PRO A 51 -10.31 0.01 7.25
N ASP A 52 -9.52 1.05 6.94
CA ASP A 52 -8.38 0.95 6.01
C ASP A 52 -7.49 -0.28 6.29
N ASP A 53 -7.39 -1.16 5.29
CA ASP A 53 -6.67 -2.43 5.39
C ASP A 53 -5.19 -2.27 5.01
N THR A 54 -4.28 -2.60 5.93
CA THR A 54 -2.85 -2.72 5.60
C THR A 54 -2.61 -4.01 4.84
N LEU A 55 -2.18 -3.92 3.58
CA LEU A 55 -1.97 -5.06 2.71
C LEU A 55 -0.57 -5.69 2.87
N ASP A 56 0.46 -4.86 2.95
CA ASP A 56 1.87 -5.25 3.20
C ASP A 56 2.65 -4.02 3.70
N GLU A 57 3.65 -4.26 4.54
CA GLU A 57 4.52 -3.24 5.13
C GLU A 57 5.96 -3.75 5.24
N LYS A 58 6.92 -2.92 4.81
CA LYS A 58 8.35 -3.21 4.95
C LYS A 58 9.15 -1.94 5.18
N ARG A 59 10.43 -2.12 5.45
CA ARG A 59 11.44 -1.06 5.40
C ARG A 59 12.38 -1.30 4.22
N THR A 60 12.88 -0.24 3.61
CA THR A 60 13.86 -0.32 2.52
C THR A 60 15.17 -0.96 2.99
N GLY A 61 15.83 -1.69 2.07
CA GLY A 61 17.16 -2.26 2.29
C GLY A 61 18.27 -1.20 2.33
N GLU A 62 19.51 -1.66 2.52
CA GLU A 62 20.70 -0.80 2.53
C GLU A 62 20.94 -0.10 1.18
N ASP A 63 20.49 -0.70 0.09
CA ASP A 63 20.49 -0.16 -1.28
C ASP A 63 19.25 0.73 -1.57
N GLY A 64 18.43 1.02 -0.56
CA GLY A 64 17.20 1.79 -0.68
C GLY A 64 16.08 1.06 -1.43
N ALA A 65 16.29 -0.19 -1.84
CA ALA A 65 15.28 -0.96 -2.57
C ALA A 65 14.17 -1.45 -1.66
N PHE A 66 12.95 -1.55 -2.20
CA PHE A 66 11.82 -2.20 -1.56
C PHE A 66 10.96 -2.94 -2.56
N SER A 67 10.20 -3.91 -2.05
CA SER A 67 9.22 -4.68 -2.80
C SER A 67 8.11 -5.14 -1.88
N LEU A 68 6.90 -4.64 -2.10
CA LEU A 68 5.69 -4.96 -1.36
C LEU A 68 4.74 -5.78 -2.22
N THR A 69 4.09 -6.78 -1.62
CA THR A 69 3.02 -7.56 -2.26
C THR A 69 2.03 -7.98 -1.19
N GLY A 70 0.79 -7.52 -1.31
CA GLY A 70 -0.23 -7.71 -0.29
C GLY A 70 -1.60 -7.88 -0.92
N SER A 71 -2.51 -8.53 -0.21
CA SER A 71 -3.86 -8.79 -0.69
C SER A 71 -4.85 -8.89 0.46
N THR A 72 -6.07 -8.40 0.24
CA THR A 72 -7.23 -8.57 1.12
C THR A 72 -8.34 -9.33 0.36
N HIS A 73 -9.41 -9.69 1.07
CA HIS A 73 -10.62 -10.25 0.50
C HIS A 73 -11.70 -9.19 0.56
N GLU A 74 -12.09 -8.66 -0.60
CA GLU A 74 -13.03 -7.55 -0.68
C GLU A 74 -14.20 -7.85 -1.60
N LEU A 75 -15.37 -7.31 -1.25
CA LEU A 75 -16.56 -7.44 -2.10
C LEU A 75 -16.45 -6.53 -3.32
N THR A 76 -15.97 -5.30 -3.11
CA THR A 76 -15.80 -4.28 -4.15
C THR A 76 -14.33 -4.14 -4.56
N SER A 77 -14.02 -3.34 -5.58
CA SER A 77 -12.63 -3.19 -6.01
C SER A 77 -11.87 -2.26 -5.09
N ILE A 78 -10.77 -2.78 -4.54
CA ILE A 78 -9.85 -2.07 -3.65
C ILE A 78 -9.41 -0.70 -4.23
N ASP A 79 -9.08 0.22 -3.34
CA ASP A 79 -8.58 1.58 -3.57
C ASP A 79 -7.13 1.73 -3.04
N PRO A 80 -6.17 1.06 -3.70
CA PRO A 80 -4.83 0.86 -3.15
C PRO A 80 -3.96 2.11 -3.24
N VAL A 81 -3.19 2.34 -2.19
CA VAL A 81 -2.17 3.40 -2.14
C VAL A 81 -0.85 2.85 -1.61
N LEU A 82 0.26 3.47 -2.01
CA LEU A 82 1.56 3.33 -1.38
C LEU A 82 1.81 4.55 -0.49
N TYR A 83 2.08 4.30 0.78
CA TYR A 83 2.62 5.27 1.71
C TYR A 83 4.12 5.08 1.88
N ILE A 84 4.85 6.19 1.93
CA ILE A 84 6.28 6.25 2.21
C ILE A 84 6.47 7.23 3.36
N TRP A 85 7.16 6.81 4.41
CA TRP A 85 7.49 7.67 5.53
C TRP A 85 9.00 7.77 5.71
N HIS A 86 9.49 9.01 5.74
CA HIS A 86 10.92 9.29 5.73
C HIS A 86 11.30 10.52 6.54
N GLU A 87 12.57 10.58 6.90
CA GLU A 87 13.18 11.69 7.64
C GLU A 87 14.26 12.42 6.82
N CYS A 88 14.33 12.16 5.51
CA CYS A 88 15.33 12.77 4.64
C CYS A 88 15.35 14.30 4.76
N ARG A 89 16.49 14.84 5.24
CA ARG A 89 16.70 16.28 5.52
C ARG A 89 15.75 16.87 6.56
N ASP A 90 15.23 16.04 7.45
CA ASP A 90 14.16 16.41 8.38
C ASP A 90 14.27 15.70 9.75
N GLU A 91 15.45 15.17 10.08
CA GLU A 91 15.65 14.24 11.20
C GLU A 91 15.38 14.83 12.60
N GLN A 92 15.26 16.15 12.69
CA GLN A 92 15.01 16.88 13.95
C GLN A 92 13.54 17.27 14.14
N THR A 93 12.69 17.06 13.14
CA THR A 93 11.28 17.43 13.22
C THR A 93 10.47 16.24 13.78
N PRO A 94 9.58 16.43 14.76
CA PRO A 94 8.79 15.32 15.29
C PRO A 94 7.94 14.66 14.21
N CYS A 95 7.91 13.32 14.18
CA CYS A 95 7.11 12.50 13.27
C CYS A 95 7.58 12.56 11.81
N SER A 96 7.35 11.52 11.01
CA SER A 96 7.95 11.44 9.67
C SER A 96 7.17 12.20 8.60
N ARG A 97 7.88 12.73 7.61
CA ARG A 97 7.26 13.17 6.34
C ARG A 97 6.56 11.98 5.69
N LYS A 98 5.34 12.19 5.19
CA LYS A 98 4.49 11.15 4.60
C LYS A 98 4.12 11.49 3.16
N ILE A 99 4.52 10.63 2.24
CA ILE A 99 4.10 10.68 0.84
C ILE A 99 2.99 9.64 0.62
N LYS A 100 1.96 10.03 -0.14
CA LYS A 100 0.88 9.15 -0.59
C LYS A 100 0.90 9.06 -2.12
N LEU A 101 1.09 7.85 -2.64
CA LEU A 101 1.02 7.56 -4.07
C LEU A 101 -0.20 6.67 -4.35
N LEU A 102 -1.07 7.10 -5.27
CA LEU A 102 -2.20 6.29 -5.70
C LEU A 102 -1.71 5.17 -6.64
N ILE A 103 -2.15 3.94 -6.38
CA ILE A 103 -1.84 2.80 -7.24
C ILE A 103 -3.02 2.63 -8.22
N PRO A 104 -2.80 2.70 -9.55
CA PRO A 104 -3.90 2.59 -10.49
C PRO A 104 -4.58 1.21 -10.40
N LYS A 105 -5.92 1.19 -10.31
CA LYS A 105 -6.72 -0.05 -10.17
C LYS A 105 -6.45 -1.12 -11.23
N LYS A 106 -5.92 -0.75 -12.40
CA LYS A 106 -5.50 -1.70 -13.45
C LYS A 106 -4.39 -2.68 -13.01
N TYR A 107 -3.66 -2.34 -11.95
CA TYR A 107 -2.59 -3.19 -11.38
C TYR A 107 -3.10 -4.15 -10.29
N ILE A 108 -4.39 -4.13 -9.97
CA ILE A 108 -4.97 -5.07 -9.00
C ILE A 108 -4.83 -6.50 -9.52
N HIS A 109 -4.33 -7.40 -8.67
CA HIS A 109 -4.19 -8.83 -8.96
C HIS A 109 -5.06 -9.68 -8.04
N GLY A 110 -5.41 -10.90 -8.48
CA GLY A 110 -6.28 -11.83 -7.75
C GLY A 110 -5.56 -12.72 -6.72
N GLY A 111 -4.36 -12.36 -6.29
CA GLY A 111 -3.52 -13.21 -5.44
C GLY A 111 -2.04 -13.06 -5.69
N THR A 112 -1.47 -13.79 -6.66
CA THR A 112 -0.05 -13.64 -7.04
C THR A 112 0.04 -12.71 -8.25
N PRO A 113 0.84 -11.63 -8.21
CA PRO A 113 0.98 -10.69 -9.33
C PRO A 113 1.73 -11.32 -10.51
N THR A 114 1.28 -11.07 -11.75
CA THR A 114 2.11 -11.29 -12.96
C THR A 114 3.16 -10.18 -13.10
N ALA A 115 4.13 -10.36 -14.01
CA ALA A 115 5.20 -9.38 -14.22
C ALA A 115 4.67 -7.98 -14.57
N GLU A 116 3.58 -7.90 -15.34
CA GLU A 116 2.95 -6.66 -15.81
C GLU A 116 2.10 -5.98 -14.72
N GLN A 117 1.73 -6.72 -13.67
CA GLN A 117 0.94 -6.22 -12.54
C GLN A 117 1.80 -5.55 -11.46
N TRP A 118 3.13 -5.63 -11.58
CA TRP A 118 4.02 -4.88 -10.72
C TRP A 118 4.03 -3.40 -11.09
N VAL A 119 3.78 -2.53 -10.11
CA VAL A 119 4.07 -1.11 -10.23
C VAL A 119 5.51 -0.87 -9.83
N ASP A 120 6.35 -0.59 -10.81
CA ASP A 120 7.73 -0.14 -10.58
C ASP A 120 7.75 1.39 -10.57
N ILE A 121 7.97 2.00 -9.39
CA ILE A 121 8.04 3.46 -9.27
C ILE A 121 9.43 4.01 -9.65
N GLY A 122 10.36 3.15 -10.05
CA GLY A 122 11.73 3.52 -10.38
C GLY A 122 12.51 4.01 -9.15
N VAL A 123 13.30 5.06 -9.36
CA VAL A 123 14.11 5.70 -8.31
C VAL A 123 13.43 7.00 -7.87
N LEU A 124 13.02 7.08 -6.61
CA LEU A 124 12.41 8.26 -6.03
C LEU A 124 13.38 8.94 -5.04
N ASN A 125 13.73 10.20 -5.30
CA ASN A 125 14.56 10.98 -4.40
C ASN A 125 13.70 11.80 -3.43
N LEU A 126 13.78 11.46 -2.15
CA LEU A 126 13.00 12.00 -1.05
C LEU A 126 13.52 13.35 -0.53
N GLU A 127 14.62 13.86 -1.10
CA GLU A 127 15.10 15.23 -0.81
C GLU A 127 14.13 16.29 -1.38
N GLY A 128 13.40 15.96 -2.44
CA GLY A 128 12.36 16.82 -3.00
C GLY A 128 11.13 16.92 -2.09
N SER A 129 10.38 18.02 -2.23
CA SER A 129 9.06 18.18 -1.60
C SER A 129 7.96 17.77 -2.57
N PHE A 130 6.90 17.15 -2.06
CA PHE A 130 5.75 16.71 -2.84
C PHE A 130 4.51 17.54 -2.47
N GLU A 131 3.69 17.93 -3.45
CA GLU A 131 2.60 18.90 -3.26
C GLU A 131 1.61 18.52 -2.15
N ASN A 132 1.31 17.22 -2.01
CA ASN A 132 0.38 16.69 -1.00
C ASN A 132 1.10 15.87 0.09
N GLU A 133 2.35 16.22 0.37
CA GLU A 133 3.12 15.61 1.45
C GLU A 133 2.57 16.03 2.82
N GLY A 134 2.30 15.03 3.66
CA GLY A 134 1.85 15.23 5.03
C GLY A 134 2.94 14.90 6.05
N ARG A 135 2.52 14.80 7.31
CA ARG A 135 3.36 14.32 8.41
C ARG A 135 2.56 13.40 9.31
N GLU A 136 3.16 12.30 9.75
CA GLU A 136 2.49 11.30 10.59
C GLU A 136 3.41 10.67 11.61
N CYS A 137 2.93 10.56 12.85
CA CYS A 137 3.63 9.90 13.96
C CYS A 137 3.26 8.42 13.96
N ILE A 138 4.00 7.62 13.21
CA ILE A 138 3.76 6.19 13.14
C ILE A 138 4.33 5.53 14.39
N LYS A 139 3.56 4.64 15.00
CA LYS A 139 4.09 3.68 15.97
C LYS A 139 4.60 2.48 15.19
N ASP A 140 5.85 2.11 15.44
CA ASP A 140 6.39 0.83 14.97
C ASP A 140 5.73 -0.36 15.66
#